data_AF-A0A2G9C7L3-F1
#
_entry.id   AF-A0A2G9C7L3-F1
#
_cell.length_a   1.000
_cell.length_b   1.000
_cell.length_c   1.000
_cell.angle_alpha   90.00
_cell.angle_beta   90.00
_cell.angle_gamma   90.00
#
_symmetry.space_group_name_H-M   'P 1'
#
loop_
_entity.id
_entity.type
_entity.pdbx_description
1 polymer ?
#
loop_
_entity_poly.entity_id
_entity_poly.type
_entity_poly.pdbx_seq_one_letter_code
_entity_poly.pdbx_strand_id
1 'polypeptide(L)'
;MHQAFRQVGATDHEATTAAEAIAGALEKRMTDQHIPYAKLTDLQAVKVDMADLKSQFSVWRGEMKQEIAAVRGEVAVLRAEMKQEITAVRAEMRQEIAAVRGDMSLLRGEVKHELASTKTELIRWMVAGQLTTVTVLGSLIFGVLRDVTR
;
A
#
# COMPACT_ATOMS: atom_id res chain seq x y z
N MET A 1 -32.02 -6.70 -81.64
CA MET A 1 -33.44 -6.53 -81.27
C MET A 1 -34.30 -6.01 -82.42
N HIS A 2 -33.89 -4.97 -83.17
CA HIS A 2 -34.65 -4.46 -84.33
C HIS A 2 -35.07 -5.51 -85.39
N GLN A 3 -34.25 -6.54 -85.64
CA GLN A 3 -34.59 -7.61 -86.60
C GLN A 3 -35.61 -8.64 -86.04
N ALA A 4 -35.68 -8.82 -84.72
CA ALA A 4 -36.59 -9.78 -84.09
C ALA A 4 -38.03 -9.24 -84.03
N PHE A 5 -38.21 -7.92 -83.86
CA PHE A 5 -39.54 -7.30 -83.84
C PHE A 5 -40.19 -7.18 -85.22
N ARG A 6 -39.39 -7.03 -86.30
CA ARG A 6 -39.92 -7.00 -87.68
C ARG A 6 -40.53 -8.34 -88.14
N GLN A 7 -40.10 -9.48 -87.58
CA GLN A 7 -40.66 -10.79 -87.92
C GLN A 7 -42.09 -11.02 -87.37
N VAL A 8 -42.56 -10.18 -86.44
CA VAL A 8 -43.87 -10.30 -85.78
C VAL A 8 -44.90 -9.30 -86.32
N GLY A 9 -44.58 -8.57 -87.40
CA GLY A 9 -45.50 -7.61 -88.03
C GLY A 9 -45.69 -6.29 -87.28
N ALA A 10 -44.87 -6.03 -86.25
CA ALA A 10 -44.88 -4.76 -85.52
C ALA A 10 -44.36 -3.62 -86.42
N THR A 11 -45.07 -2.50 -86.42
CA THR A 11 -44.61 -1.26 -87.08
C THR A 11 -43.33 -0.75 -86.41
N ASP A 12 -42.49 0.01 -87.12
CA ASP A 12 -41.22 0.52 -86.57
C ASP A 12 -41.42 1.32 -85.26
N HIS A 13 -42.59 1.93 -85.08
CA HIS A 13 -42.97 2.64 -83.86
C HIS A 13 -43.28 1.72 -82.67
N GLU A 14 -43.91 0.57 -82.91
CA GLU A 14 -44.20 -0.41 -81.87
C GLU A 14 -42.93 -1.14 -81.41
N ALA A 15 -42.04 -1.45 -82.36
CA ALA A 15 -40.74 -2.07 -82.06
C ALA A 15 -39.82 -1.16 -81.23
N THR A 16 -39.85 0.16 -81.50
CA THR A 16 -39.08 1.15 -80.74
C THR A 16 -39.66 1.38 -79.35
N THR A 17 -40.98 1.50 -79.24
CA THR A 17 -41.69 1.63 -77.96
C THR A 17 -41.44 0.42 -77.04
N ALA A 18 -41.47 -0.79 -77.60
CA ALA A 18 -41.17 -2.01 -76.84
C ALA A 18 -39.69 -2.08 -76.40
N ALA A 19 -38.76 -1.64 -77.24
CA ALA A 19 -37.34 -1.60 -76.90
C ALA A 19 -37.06 -0.59 -75.77
N GLU A 20 -37.69 0.59 -75.80
CA GLU A 20 -37.59 1.60 -74.75
C GLU A 20 -38.21 1.12 -73.43
N ALA A 21 -39.37 0.47 -73.48
CA ALA A 21 -40.00 -0.10 -72.29
C ALA A 21 -39.13 -1.19 -71.63
N ILE A 22 -38.49 -2.05 -72.43
CA ILE A 22 -37.56 -3.07 -71.94
C ILE A 22 -36.29 -2.41 -71.39
N ALA A 23 -35.75 -1.40 -72.07
CA ALA A 23 -34.58 -0.67 -71.59
C ALA A 23 -34.85 0.01 -70.25
N GLY A 24 -35.98 0.71 -70.10
CA GLY A 24 -36.39 1.35 -68.85
C GLY A 24 -36.69 0.34 -67.74
N ALA A 25 -37.32 -0.80 -68.06
CA ALA A 25 -37.54 -1.88 -67.10
C ALA A 25 -36.23 -2.55 -66.65
N LEU A 26 -35.27 -2.70 -67.55
CA LEU A 26 -33.96 -3.26 -67.26
C LEU A 26 -33.12 -2.30 -66.41
N GLU A 27 -33.15 -1.00 -66.71
CA GLU A 27 -32.48 0.04 -65.93
C GLU A 27 -33.06 0.14 -64.52
N LYS A 28 -34.39 0.18 -64.40
CA LYS A 28 -35.08 0.16 -63.11
C LYS A 28 -34.76 -1.09 -62.30
N ARG A 29 -34.75 -2.26 -62.94
CA ARG A 29 -34.41 -3.53 -62.27
C ARG A 29 -32.93 -3.59 -61.87
N MET A 30 -32.03 -3.00 -62.66
CA MET A 30 -30.62 -2.87 -62.29
C MET A 30 -30.43 -1.97 -61.06
N THR A 31 -31.22 -0.90 -60.92
CA THR A 31 -31.21 -0.06 -59.72
C THR A 31 -31.86 -0.72 -58.51
N ASP A 32 -33.00 -1.42 -58.68
CA ASP A 32 -33.73 -2.07 -57.58
C ASP A 32 -33.00 -3.33 -57.06
N GLN A 33 -32.29 -4.05 -57.93
CA GLN A 33 -31.51 -5.25 -57.58
C GLN A 33 -30.07 -4.91 -57.13
N HIS A 34 -29.72 -3.62 -57.03
CA HIS A 34 -28.42 -3.21 -56.51
C HIS A 34 -28.30 -3.64 -55.04
N ILE A 35 -27.62 -4.75 -54.80
CA ILE A 35 -27.20 -5.16 -53.46
C ILE A 35 -26.30 -4.02 -52.96
N PRO A 36 -26.62 -3.34 -51.84
CA PRO A 36 -25.80 -2.25 -51.34
C PRO A 36 -24.46 -2.82 -50.89
N TYR A 37 -23.46 -2.73 -51.76
CA TYR A 37 -22.07 -2.99 -51.38
C TYR A 37 -21.55 -1.76 -50.65
N ALA A 38 -20.76 -2.00 -49.59
CA ALA A 38 -19.99 -0.94 -48.96
C ALA A 38 -19.19 -0.22 -50.05
N LYS A 39 -19.32 1.10 -50.13
CA LYS A 39 -18.57 1.87 -51.12
C LYS A 39 -17.09 1.73 -50.79
N LEU A 40 -16.23 1.85 -51.80
CA LEU A 40 -14.77 1.80 -51.61
C LEU A 40 -14.31 2.80 -50.52
N THR A 41 -15.01 3.93 -50.40
CA THR A 41 -14.81 4.95 -49.35
C THR A 41 -15.05 4.42 -47.94
N ASP A 42 -16.08 3.58 -47.75
CA ASP A 42 -16.46 3.06 -46.43
C ASP A 42 -15.43 2.01 -45.98
N LEU A 43 -14.96 1.18 -46.92
CA LEU A 43 -13.86 0.23 -46.68
C LEU A 43 -12.54 0.94 -46.35
N GLN A 44 -12.26 2.07 -47.00
CA GLN A 44 -11.10 2.90 -46.68
C GLN A 44 -11.21 3.52 -45.27
N ALA A 45 -12.39 4.01 -44.88
CA ALA A 45 -12.65 4.52 -43.54
C ALA A 45 -12.42 3.44 -42.48
N VAL A 46 -13.01 2.26 -42.65
CA VAL A 46 -12.82 1.12 -41.73
C VAL A 46 -11.34 0.72 -41.62
N LYS A 47 -10.58 0.78 -42.73
CA LYS A 47 -9.14 0.48 -42.69
C LYS A 47 -8.35 1.50 -41.86
N VAL A 48 -8.71 2.78 -41.96
CA VAL A 48 -8.11 3.84 -41.15
C VAL A 48 -8.45 3.64 -39.67
N ASP A 49 -9.72 3.43 -39.34
CA ASP A 49 -10.16 3.18 -37.97
C ASP A 49 -9.48 1.95 -37.36
N MET A 50 -9.33 0.88 -38.13
CA MET A 50 -8.64 -0.34 -37.71
C MET A 50 -7.14 -0.09 -37.43
N ALA A 51 -6.49 0.75 -38.25
CA ALA A 51 -5.10 1.13 -38.04
C ALA A 51 -4.95 2.00 -36.78
N ASP A 52 -5.89 2.92 -36.57
CA ASP A 52 -5.91 3.79 -35.39
C ASP A 52 -6.16 3.00 -34.10
N LEU A 53 -7.16 2.11 -34.08
CA LEU A 53 -7.41 1.18 -32.98
C LEU A 53 -6.18 0.33 -32.63
N LYS A 54 -5.48 -0.18 -33.65
CA LYS A 54 -4.24 -0.94 -33.44
C LYS A 54 -3.12 -0.08 -32.84
N SER A 55 -3.03 1.18 -33.24
CA SER A 55 -2.09 2.15 -32.67
C SER A 55 -2.43 2.43 -31.21
N GLN A 56 -3.67 2.84 -30.91
CA GLN A 56 -4.14 3.10 -29.56
C GLN A 56 -3.95 1.90 -28.63
N PHE A 57 -4.28 0.69 -29.10
CA PHE A 57 -4.07 -0.53 -28.31
C PHE A 57 -2.60 -0.82 -28.01
N SER A 58 -1.70 -0.47 -28.94
CA SER A 58 -0.26 -0.62 -28.73
C SER A 58 0.28 0.38 -27.73
N VAL A 59 -0.20 1.63 -27.76
CA VAL A 59 0.12 2.68 -26.78
C VAL A 59 -0.36 2.26 -25.39
N TRP A 60 -1.64 1.90 -25.26
CA TRP A 60 -2.22 1.51 -23.97
C TRP A 60 -1.51 0.29 -23.36
N ARG A 61 -1.13 -0.70 -24.18
CA ARG A 61 -0.32 -1.83 -23.71
C ARG A 61 1.06 -1.38 -23.21
N GLY A 62 1.66 -0.36 -23.82
CA GLY A 62 2.92 0.25 -23.39
C GLY A 62 2.76 0.94 -22.03
N GLU A 63 1.74 1.80 -21.90
CA GLU A 63 1.41 2.52 -20.66
C GLU A 63 1.14 1.54 -19.51
N MET A 64 0.27 0.53 -19.72
CA MET A 64 0.01 -0.49 -18.71
C MET A 64 1.28 -1.22 -18.25
N LYS A 65 2.21 -1.53 -19.16
CA LYS A 65 3.49 -2.17 -18.79
C LYS A 65 4.34 -1.24 -17.94
N GLN A 66 4.37 0.06 -18.26
CA GLN A 66 5.11 1.07 -17.50
C GLN A 66 4.49 1.25 -16.11
N GLU A 67 3.17 1.37 -16.00
CA GLU A 67 2.47 1.49 -14.71
C GLU A 67 2.68 0.25 -13.84
N ILE A 68 2.56 -0.96 -14.41
CA ILE A 68 2.84 -2.20 -13.66
C ILE A 68 4.29 -2.24 -13.18
N ALA A 69 5.24 -1.78 -13.99
CA ALA A 69 6.65 -1.71 -13.59
C ALA A 69 6.87 -0.67 -12.48
N ALA A 70 6.23 0.50 -12.57
CA ALA A 70 6.29 1.55 -11.56
C ALA A 70 5.73 1.06 -10.21
N VAL A 71 4.52 0.49 -10.21
CA VAL A 71 3.90 -0.08 -9.00
C VAL A 71 4.75 -1.18 -8.38
N ARG A 72 5.36 -2.06 -9.21
CA ARG A 72 6.30 -3.07 -8.70
C ARG A 72 7.54 -2.45 -8.06
N GLY A 73 8.04 -1.35 -8.62
CA GLY A 73 9.12 -0.56 -8.04
C GLY A 73 8.74 0.03 -6.68
N GLU A 74 7.60 0.72 -6.60
CA GLU A 74 7.07 1.30 -5.36
C GLU A 74 6.88 0.23 -4.27
N VAL A 75 6.30 -0.92 -4.62
CA VAL A 75 6.13 -2.05 -3.69
C VAL A 75 7.47 -2.60 -3.19
N ALA A 76 8.50 -2.62 -4.04
CA ALA A 76 9.83 -3.06 -3.63
C ALA A 76 10.50 -2.06 -2.67
N VAL A 77 10.35 -0.76 -2.93
CA VAL A 77 10.83 0.32 -2.05
C VAL A 77 10.12 0.25 -0.70
N LEU A 78 8.78 0.23 -0.68
CA LEU A 78 7.99 0.13 0.56
C LEU A 78 8.37 -1.11 1.39
N ARG A 79 8.62 -2.27 0.74
CA ARG A 79 9.10 -3.46 1.45
C ARG A 79 10.47 -3.25 2.09
N ALA A 80 11.38 -2.55 1.42
CA ALA A 80 12.71 -2.26 1.94
C ALA A 80 12.65 -1.30 3.13
N GLU A 81 11.87 -0.22 3.01
CA GLU A 81 11.64 0.77 4.07
C GLU A 81 11.04 0.10 5.31
N MET A 82 9.95 -0.66 5.15
CA MET A 82 9.31 -1.35 6.27
C MET A 82 10.28 -2.33 6.97
N LYS A 83 11.16 -3.02 6.23
CA LYS A 83 12.17 -3.90 6.83
C LYS A 83 13.22 -3.11 7.63
N GLN A 84 13.63 -1.95 7.14
CA GLN A 84 14.54 -1.06 7.83
C GLN A 84 13.91 -0.51 9.11
N GLU A 85 12.68 0.00 9.04
CA GLU A 85 11.93 0.51 10.20
C GLU A 85 11.75 -0.56 11.28
N ILE A 86 11.31 -1.77 10.90
CA ILE A 86 11.17 -2.89 11.86
C ILE A 86 12.52 -3.20 12.55
N THR A 87 13.63 -3.09 11.81
CA THR A 87 14.97 -3.33 12.36
C THR A 87 15.39 -2.21 13.32
N ALA A 88 15.12 -0.95 12.96
CA ALA A 88 15.37 0.22 13.79
C ALA A 88 14.59 0.15 15.10
N VAL A 89 13.26 -0.03 15.04
CA VAL A 89 12.40 -0.15 16.22
C VAL A 89 12.85 -1.31 17.13
N ARG A 90 13.25 -2.45 16.56
CA ARG A 90 13.77 -3.57 17.36
C ARG A 90 15.10 -3.22 18.05
N ALA A 91 15.95 -2.41 17.43
CA ALA A 91 17.19 -1.96 18.05
C ALA A 91 16.92 -0.96 19.18
N GLU A 92 16.04 0.00 18.96
CA GLU A 92 15.59 0.98 19.95
C GLU A 92 15.00 0.29 21.18
N MET A 93 14.04 -0.63 20.98
CA MET A 93 13.46 -1.40 22.10
C MET A 93 14.50 -2.18 22.90
N ARG A 94 15.54 -2.74 22.25
CA ARG A 94 16.61 -3.44 22.97
C ARG A 94 17.44 -2.48 23.81
N GLN A 95 17.72 -1.28 23.30
CA GLN A 95 18.43 -0.24 24.03
C GLN A 95 17.60 0.24 25.23
N GLU A 96 16.31 0.52 25.05
CA GLU A 96 15.41 0.92 26.13
C GLU A 96 15.30 -0.15 27.22
N ILE A 97 15.15 -1.43 26.84
CA ILE A 97 15.14 -2.54 27.81
C ILE A 97 16.46 -2.63 28.57
N ALA A 98 17.60 -2.41 27.90
CA ALA A 98 18.91 -2.41 28.55
C ALA A 98 19.05 -1.23 29.52
N ALA A 99 18.58 -0.04 29.14
CA ALA A 99 18.56 1.15 29.99
C ALA A 99 17.72 0.92 31.25
N VAL A 100 16.47 0.46 31.11
CA VAL A 100 15.59 0.14 32.25
C VAL A 100 16.20 -0.91 33.17
N ARG A 101 16.88 -1.93 32.63
CA ARG A 101 17.61 -2.92 33.45
C ARG A 101 18.77 -2.29 34.21
N GLY A 102 19.49 -1.34 33.58
CA GLY A 102 20.53 -0.55 34.22
C GLY A 102 19.99 0.26 35.38
N ASP A 103 18.94 1.04 35.14
CA ASP A 103 18.27 1.87 36.16
C ASP A 103 17.77 1.02 37.34
N MET A 104 17.16 -0.14 37.06
CA MET A 104 16.71 -1.05 38.10
C MET A 104 17.87 -1.63 38.93
N SER A 105 19.03 -1.87 38.30
CA SER A 105 20.23 -2.32 39.01
C SER A 105 20.81 -1.23 39.91
N LEU A 106 20.84 0.02 39.43
CA LEU A 106 21.27 1.18 40.21
C LEU A 106 20.36 1.39 41.41
N LEU A 107 19.04 1.44 41.19
CA LEU A 107 18.04 1.62 42.25
C LEU A 107 18.14 0.51 43.31
N ARG A 108 18.34 -0.76 42.90
CA ARG A 108 18.58 -1.85 43.86
C ARG A 108 19.86 -1.64 44.66
N GLY A 109 20.90 -1.07 44.06
CA GLY A 109 22.14 -0.69 44.75
C GLY A 109 21.91 0.40 45.78
N GLU A 110 21.22 1.48 45.39
CA GLU A 110 20.87 2.60 46.25
C GLU A 110 20.04 2.15 47.45
N VAL A 111 18.97 1.38 47.23
CA VAL A 111 18.12 0.85 48.32
C VAL A 111 18.92 -0.03 49.29
N LYS A 112 19.82 -0.88 48.79
CA LYS A 112 20.71 -1.68 49.67
C LYS A 112 21.64 -0.80 50.48
N HIS A 113 22.19 0.24 49.87
CA HIS A 113 23.08 1.18 50.53
C HIS A 113 22.35 1.97 51.63
N GLU A 114 21.19 2.56 51.32
CA GLU A 114 20.37 3.28 52.29
C GLU A 114 19.91 2.40 53.46
N LEU A 115 19.55 1.15 53.17
CA LEU A 115 19.18 0.18 54.21
C LEU A 115 20.38 -0.13 55.13
N ALA A 116 21.58 -0.31 54.57
CA ALA A 116 22.79 -0.54 55.34
C ALA A 116 23.18 0.68 56.19
N SER A 117 23.04 1.89 55.61
CA SER A 117 23.27 3.15 56.34
C SER A 117 22.30 3.28 57.52
N THR A 118 21.00 3.14 57.26
CA THR A 118 19.95 3.19 58.28
C THR A 118 20.19 2.15 59.38
N LYS A 119 20.55 0.91 59.02
CA LYS A 119 20.86 -0.14 60.01
C LYS A 119 22.06 0.24 60.88
N THR A 120 23.09 0.83 60.28
CA THR A 120 24.30 1.26 61.00
C THR A 120 23.99 2.40 61.96
N GLU A 121 23.19 3.38 61.53
CA GLU A 121 22.72 4.49 62.38
C GLU A 121 21.88 3.99 63.55
N LEU A 122 20.94 3.07 63.30
CA LEU A 122 20.13 2.45 64.35
C LEU A 122 20.99 1.72 65.39
N ILE A 123 21.98 0.94 64.96
CA ILE A 123 22.90 0.25 65.87
C ILE A 123 23.70 1.28 66.68
N ARG A 124 24.20 2.35 66.05
CA ARG A 124 24.97 3.40 66.71
C ARG A 124 24.16 4.07 67.82
N TRP A 125 22.91 4.44 67.56
CA TRP A 125 22.01 5.03 68.56
C TRP A 125 21.64 4.05 69.68
N MET A 126 21.37 2.78 69.33
CA MET A 126 21.09 1.74 70.32
C MET A 126 22.26 1.54 71.28
N VAL A 127 23.50 1.45 70.77
CA VAL A 127 24.70 1.32 71.60
C VAL A 127 24.90 2.56 72.48
N ALA A 128 24.76 3.77 71.92
CA ALA A 128 24.85 5.01 72.69
C ALA A 128 23.82 5.05 73.83
N GLY A 129 22.58 4.60 73.57
CA GLY A 129 21.53 4.50 74.57
C GLY A 129 21.81 3.45 75.67
N GLN A 130 22.39 2.30 75.32
CA GLN A 130 22.78 1.30 76.33
C GLN A 130 23.96 1.77 77.19
N LEU A 131 24.91 2.52 76.63
CA LEU A 131 26.04 3.06 77.39
C LEU A 131 25.58 4.08 78.44
N THR A 132 24.58 4.93 78.12
CA THR A 132 24.04 5.88 79.11
C THR A 132 23.32 5.16 80.25
N THR A 133 22.51 4.13 79.96
CA THR A 133 21.81 3.37 81.01
C THR A 133 22.79 2.62 81.92
N VAL A 134 23.83 1.99 81.36
CA VAL A 134 24.89 1.32 82.14
C VAL A 134 25.62 2.32 83.04
N THR A 135 25.93 3.52 82.54
CA THR A 135 26.59 4.56 83.33
C THR A 135 25.72 5.06 84.49
N VAL A 136 24.41 5.25 84.23
CA VAL A 136 23.44 5.64 85.26
C VAL A 136 23.31 4.56 86.34
N LEU A 137 23.13 3.29 85.95
CA LEU A 137 23.03 2.17 86.90
C LEU A 137 24.31 1.99 87.72
N GLY A 138 25.48 2.09 87.09
CA GLY A 138 26.77 2.02 87.79
C GLY A 138 26.94 3.14 88.82
N SER A 139 26.52 4.36 88.47
CA SER A 139 26.56 5.51 89.38
C SER A 139 25.64 5.33 90.59
N LEU A 140 24.44 4.77 90.38
CA LEU A 140 23.50 4.44 91.45
C LEU A 140 24.06 3.39 92.42
N ILE A 141 24.60 2.28 91.89
CA ILE A 141 25.19 1.21 92.71
C ILE A 141 26.38 1.73 93.51
N PHE A 142 27.28 2.51 92.89
CA PHE A 142 28.42 3.11 93.58
C PHE A 142 27.98 4.06 94.72
N GLY A 143 26.92 4.85 94.48
CA GLY A 143 26.33 5.70 95.50
C GLY A 143 25.85 4.91 96.72
N VAL A 144 25.08 3.84 96.50
CA VAL A 144 24.56 2.97 97.56
C VAL A 144 25.71 2.29 98.34
N LEU A 145 26.70 1.74 97.64
CA LEU A 145 27.85 1.09 98.30
C LEU A 145 28.64 2.07 99.18
N ARG A 146 28.85 3.30 98.69
CA ARG A 146 29.55 4.34 99.44
C ARG A 146 28.77 4.75 100.69
N ASP A 147 27.46 4.85 100.62
CA ASP A 147 26.62 5.22 101.77
C ASP A 147 26.56 4.11 102.83
N VAL A 148 26.64 2.83 102.45
CA VAL A 148 26.70 1.68 103.38
C VAL A 148 28.07 1.54 104.06
N THR A 149 29.15 2.03 103.44
CA THR A 149 30.53 1.89 103.95
C THR A 149 30.96 3.06 104.86
N ARG A 150 30.10 4.05 105.08
CA ARG A 150 30.31 5.17 106.01
C ARG A 150 29.65 4.88 107.36
#